data_AF-A0A2V7UPK5-F1
#
_entry.id   AF-A0A2V7UPK5-F1
#
_cell.length_a   1.000
_cell.length_b   1.000
_cell.length_c   1.000
_cell.angle_alpha   90.00
_cell.angle_beta   90.00
_cell.angle_gamma   90.00
#
_symmetry.space_group_name_H-M   'P 1'
#
loop_
_entity.id
_entity.type
_entity.pdbx_description
1 polymer ?
#
loop_
_entity_poly.entity_id
_entity_poly.type
_entity_poly.pdbx_seq_one_letter_code
_entity_poly.pdbx_strand_id
1 'polypeptide(L)'
;MFLSNFGETTLACIDRWRTIVVVSTVCLVLNVALNLLWIPGLGFRGAAWATLVTEMVYFTATAAALRLFGHAISWLSVAGRPALAATVFGGVLWASRGLGLVGSSLLACAAFGGATVALGVWDPKERDLARSLLQGVAADPGQLA
;
A
#
# COMPACT_ATOMS: atom_id res chain seq x y z
N MET A 1 -4.86 -0.22 -6.57
CA MET A 1 -5.14 1.05 -5.86
C MET A 1 -4.12 1.41 -4.79
N PHE A 2 -3.74 0.51 -3.86
CA PHE A 2 -2.87 0.91 -2.74
C PHE A 2 -1.43 1.28 -3.16
N LEU A 3 -0.82 0.52 -4.07
CA LEU A 3 0.54 0.80 -4.54
C LEU A 3 0.57 1.97 -5.52
N SER A 4 -0.42 2.05 -6.41
CA SER A 4 -0.54 3.13 -7.39
C SER A 4 -0.73 4.50 -6.74
N ASN A 5 -1.49 4.58 -5.65
CA ASN A 5 -1.78 5.84 -4.96
C ASN A 5 -0.51 6.50 -4.37
N PHE A 6 0.43 5.70 -3.85
CA PHE A 6 1.71 6.23 -3.37
C PHE A 6 2.50 6.97 -4.46
N GLY A 7 2.65 6.35 -5.64
CA GLY A 7 3.38 6.95 -6.75
C GLY A 7 2.69 8.20 -7.29
N GLU A 8 1.36 8.16 -7.39
CA GLU A 8 0.53 9.28 -7.85
C GLU A 8 0.60 10.49 -6.92
N THR A 9 0.38 10.29 -5.62
CA THR A 9 0.43 11.38 -4.63
C THR A 9 1.82 11.99 -4.55
N THR A 10 2.87 11.18 -4.55
CA THR A 10 4.26 11.68 -4.52
C THR A 10 4.57 12.49 -5.78
N LEU A 11 4.18 12.01 -6.97
CA LEU A 11 4.36 12.75 -8.23
C LEU A 11 3.53 14.04 -8.28
N ALA A 12 2.34 14.05 -7.68
CA ALA A 12 1.50 15.23 -7.59
C ALA A 12 2.15 16.30 -6.71
N CYS A 13 2.75 15.91 -5.57
CA CYS A 13 3.46 16.83 -4.68
C CYS A 13 4.71 17.48 -5.31
N ILE A 14 5.27 16.89 -6.37
CA ILE A 14 6.39 17.47 -7.13
C ILE A 14 5.96 18.08 -8.47
N ASP A 15 4.66 18.39 -8.62
CA ASP A 15 4.04 19.02 -9.80
C ASP A 15 4.25 18.26 -11.12
N ARG A 16 4.30 16.92 -11.08
CA ARG A 16 4.49 16.05 -12.25
C ARG A 16 3.18 15.42 -12.75
N TRP A 17 2.09 16.19 -12.75
CA TRP A 17 0.75 15.76 -13.22
C TRP A 17 0.74 15.17 -14.63
N ARG A 18 1.53 15.71 -15.56
CA ARG A 18 1.62 15.18 -16.92
C ARG A 18 2.11 13.72 -16.93
N THR A 19 3.07 13.38 -16.08
CA THR A 19 3.58 12.02 -15.97
C THR A 19 2.50 11.08 -15.44
N ILE A 20 1.74 11.52 -14.43
CA ILE A 20 0.60 10.76 -13.86
C ILE A 20 -0.40 10.42 -14.96
N VAL A 21 -0.85 11.41 -15.73
CA VAL A 21 -1.86 11.22 -16.80
C VAL A 21 -1.36 10.28 -17.89
N VAL A 22 -0.09 10.40 -18.29
CA VAL A 22 0.49 9.53 -19.33
C VAL A 22 0.54 8.08 -18.82
N VAL A 23 1.06 7.85 -17.61
CA VAL A 23 1.18 6.51 -17.04
C VAL A 23 -0.20 5.90 -16.80
N SER A 24 -1.16 6.65 -16.27
CA SER A 24 -2.52 6.17 -16.02
C SER A 24 -3.24 5.80 -17.32
N THR A 25 -3.06 6.59 -18.38
CA THR A 25 -3.64 6.30 -19.70
C THR A 25 -3.05 5.02 -20.30
N VAL A 26 -1.73 4.86 -20.24
CA VAL A 26 -1.06 3.62 -20.70
C VAL A 26 -1.55 2.41 -19.91
N CYS A 27 -1.65 2.52 -18.59
CA CYS A 27 -2.17 1.45 -17.73
C CYS A 27 -3.64 1.14 -18.01
N LEU A 28 -4.47 2.14 -18.32
CA LEU A 28 -5.87 1.94 -18.71
C LEU A 28 -5.96 1.12 -20.00
N VAL A 29 -5.23 1.51 -21.04
CA VAL A 29 -5.20 0.80 -22.33
C VAL A 29 -4.72 -0.64 -22.12
N LEU A 30 -3.65 -0.83 -21.35
CA LEU A 30 -3.15 -2.15 -21.00
C LEU A 30 -4.19 -2.99 -20.24
N ASN A 31 -4.89 -2.40 -19.28
CA ASN A 31 -5.88 -3.11 -18.47
C ASN A 31 -7.05 -3.61 -19.33
N VAL A 32 -7.56 -2.75 -20.22
CA VAL A 32 -8.61 -3.12 -21.18
C VAL A 32 -8.12 -4.23 -22.11
N ALA A 33 -6.91 -4.11 -22.66
CA ALA A 33 -6.34 -5.12 -23.55
C ALA A 33 -6.19 -6.48 -22.84
N LEU A 34 -5.65 -6.50 -21.62
CA LEU A 34 -5.52 -7.73 -20.82
C LEU A 34 -6.87 -8.33 -20.47
N ASN A 35 -7.86 -7.51 -20.12
CA ASN A 35 -9.21 -7.98 -19.86
C ASN A 35 -9.82 -8.66 -21.08
N LEU A 36 -9.72 -8.04 -22.27
CA LEU A 36 -10.24 -8.62 -23.51
C LEU A 36 -9.54 -9.94 -23.87
N LEU A 37 -8.26 -10.08 -23.53
CA LEU A 37 -7.49 -11.29 -23.80
C LEU A 37 -7.75 -12.41 -22.78
N TRP A 38 -7.83 -12.09 -21.49
CA TRP A 38 -7.84 -13.07 -20.41
C TRP A 38 -9.22 -13.45 -19.91
N ILE A 39 -10.22 -12.56 -19.98
CA ILE A 39 -11.58 -12.88 -19.53
C ILE A 39 -12.19 -14.05 -20.31
N PRO A 40 -12.05 -14.17 -21.64
CA PRO A 40 -12.66 -15.29 -22.37
C PRO A 40 -12.18 -16.67 -21.91
N GLY A 41 -10.91 -16.80 -21.52
CA GLY A 41 -10.33 -18.07 -21.07
C GLY A 41 -10.35 -18.30 -19.55
N LEU A 42 -10.18 -17.24 -18.76
CA LEU A 42 -10.00 -17.32 -17.30
C LEU A 42 -11.19 -16.76 -16.51
N GLY A 43 -12.21 -16.22 -17.20
CA GLY A 43 -13.36 -15.57 -16.58
C GLY A 43 -12.94 -14.45 -15.61
N PHE A 44 -13.55 -14.43 -14.42
CA PHE A 44 -13.26 -13.43 -13.38
C PHE A 44 -11.80 -13.46 -12.88
N ARG A 45 -11.12 -14.62 -12.95
CA ARG A 45 -9.71 -14.72 -12.57
C ARG A 45 -8.82 -13.95 -13.53
N GLY A 46 -9.20 -13.92 -14.82
CA GLY A 46 -8.51 -13.13 -15.83
C GLY A 46 -8.53 -11.63 -15.50
N ALA A 47 -9.70 -11.12 -15.10
CA ALA A 47 -9.84 -9.71 -14.70
C ALA A 47 -9.02 -9.36 -13.44
N ALA A 48 -8.97 -10.28 -12.47
CA ALA A 48 -8.15 -10.11 -11.27
C ALA A 48 -6.65 -10.04 -11.61
N TRP A 49 -6.16 -10.94 -12.48
CA TRP A 49 -4.77 -10.92 -12.95
C TRP A 49 -4.46 -9.67 -13.78
N ALA A 50 -5.36 -9.27 -14.68
CA ALA A 50 -5.19 -8.05 -15.48
C ALA A 50 -4.99 -6.83 -14.57
N THR A 51 -5.82 -6.71 -13.53
CA THR A 51 -5.73 -5.64 -12.52
C THR A 51 -4.39 -5.68 -11.79
N LEU A 52 -3.97 -6.85 -11.30
CA LEU A 52 -2.71 -7.00 -10.57
C LEU A 52 -1.50 -6.62 -11.44
N VAL A 53 -1.49 -7.05 -12.69
CA VAL A 53 -0.42 -6.74 -13.65
C VAL A 53 -0.39 -5.24 -13.94
N THR A 54 -1.54 -4.61 -14.21
CA THR A 54 -1.57 -3.16 -14.46
C THR A 54 -1.19 -2.33 -13.25
N GLU A 55 -1.53 -2.78 -12.04
CA GLU A 55 -1.08 -2.13 -10.80
C GLU A 55 0.44 -2.21 -10.65
N MET A 56 1.03 -3.37 -10.95
CA MET A 56 2.49 -3.55 -10.90
C MET A 56 3.20 -2.69 -11.94
N VAL A 57 2.66 -2.58 -13.15
CA VAL A 57 3.18 -1.69 -14.20
C VAL A 57 3.08 -0.22 -13.77
N TYR A 58 1.94 0.20 -13.22
CA TYR A 58 1.77 1.58 -12.76
C TYR A 58 2.75 1.92 -11.62
N PHE A 59 2.87 1.05 -10.63
CA PHE A 59 3.78 1.22 -9.51
C PHE A 59 5.23 1.31 -9.97
N THR A 60 5.67 0.41 -10.84
CA THR A 60 7.04 0.42 -11.36
C THR A 60 7.33 1.65 -12.22
N ALA A 61 6.38 2.07 -13.06
CA ALA A 61 6.51 3.28 -13.89
C ALA A 61 6.62 4.55 -13.03
N THR A 62 5.77 4.70 -12.01
CA THR A 62 5.81 5.85 -11.10
C THR A 62 7.05 5.84 -10.21
N ALA A 63 7.49 4.68 -9.71
CA ALA A 63 8.75 4.52 -8.99
C ALA A 63 9.98 4.88 -9.85
N ALA A 64 9.98 4.47 -11.12
CA ALA A 64 11.03 4.83 -12.08
C ALA A 64 11.03 6.33 -12.38
N ALA A 65 9.85 6.92 -12.59
CA ALA A 65 9.71 8.36 -12.80
C ALA A 65 10.23 9.17 -11.62
N LEU A 66 9.91 8.76 -10.38
CA LEU A 66 10.45 9.40 -9.17
C LEU A 66 11.98 9.37 -9.14
N ARG A 67 12.59 8.22 -9.44
CA ARG A 67 14.05 8.10 -9.56
C ARG A 67 14.62 9.00 -10.65
N LEU A 68 13.98 9.09 -11.81
CA LEU A 68 14.39 9.97 -12.91
C LEU A 68 14.32 11.45 -12.53
N PHE A 69 13.36 11.83 -11.68
CA PHE A 69 13.25 13.19 -11.14
C PHE A 69 14.14 13.42 -9.90
N GLY A 70 15.11 12.55 -9.63
CA GLY A 70 16.09 12.71 -8.54
C GLY A 70 15.61 12.25 -7.15
N HIS A 71 14.44 11.63 -7.06
CA HIS A 71 13.85 11.16 -5.79
C HIS A 71 14.06 9.65 -5.65
N ALA A 72 15.21 9.26 -5.09
CA ALA A 72 15.54 7.87 -4.84
C ALA A 72 14.93 7.39 -3.50
N ILE A 73 13.98 6.46 -3.59
CA ILE A 73 13.36 5.85 -2.40
C ILE A 73 14.11 4.57 -2.03
N SER A 74 14.48 4.46 -0.76
CA SER A 74 14.96 3.22 -0.15
C SER A 74 13.78 2.30 0.15
N TRP A 75 13.38 1.49 -0.84
CA TRP A 75 12.21 0.62 -0.73
C TRP A 75 12.30 -0.37 0.43
N LEU A 76 13.50 -0.85 0.77
CA LEU A 76 13.67 -1.79 1.87
C LEU A 76 13.44 -1.14 3.23
N SER A 77 13.84 0.12 3.42
CA SER A 77 13.59 0.83 4.68
C SER A 77 12.11 1.20 4.84
N VAL A 78 11.42 1.50 3.73
CA VAL A 78 9.99 1.85 3.75
C VAL A 78 9.11 0.61 3.89
N ALA A 79 9.35 -0.43 3.11
CA ALA A 79 8.46 -1.60 3.04
C ALA A 79 8.89 -2.77 3.93
N GLY A 80 10.15 -2.82 4.38
CA GLY A 80 10.68 -3.97 5.12
C GLY A 80 9.96 -4.22 6.46
N ARG A 81 9.80 -3.18 7.29
CA ARG A 81 9.11 -3.30 8.58
C ARG A 81 7.61 -3.62 8.41
N PRO A 82 6.84 -2.94 7.53
CA PRO A 82 5.47 -3.34 7.22
C PRO A 82 5.34 -4.76 6.67
N ALA A 83 6.26 -5.20 5.79
CA ALA A 83 6.26 -6.55 5.26
C ALA A 83 6.45 -7.59 6.36
N LEU A 84 7.36 -7.36 7.31
CA LEU A 84 7.53 -8.22 8.48
C LEU A 84 6.25 -8.25 9.33
N ALA A 85 5.61 -7.12 9.60
CA ALA A 85 4.32 -7.09 10.31
C ALA A 85 3.25 -7.91 9.57
N ALA A 86 3.18 -7.82 8.24
CA ALA A 86 2.26 -8.60 7.42
C ALA A 86 2.55 -10.11 7.46
N THR A 87 3.83 -10.52 7.54
CA THR A 87 4.17 -11.94 7.75
C THR A 87 3.71 -12.46 9.12
N VAL A 88 3.82 -11.66 10.17
CA VAL A 88 3.28 -11.98 11.50
C VAL A 88 1.76 -12.16 11.44
N PHE A 89 1.05 -11.25 10.76
CA PHE A 89 -0.39 -11.39 10.53
C PHE A 89 -0.74 -12.72 9.86
N GLY A 90 -0.07 -13.05 8.76
CA GLY A 90 -0.31 -14.29 8.03
C GLY A 90 -0.02 -15.55 8.86
N GLY A 91 1.07 -15.53 9.64
CA GLY A 91 1.44 -16.61 10.55
C GLY A 91 0.40 -16.83 11.64
N VAL A 92 -0.07 -15.76 12.29
CA VAL A 92 -1.10 -15.84 13.32
C VAL A 92 -2.45 -16.27 12.75
N LEU A 93 -2.84 -15.76 11.59
CA LEU A 93 -4.07 -16.17 10.92
C LEU A 93 -4.06 -17.67 10.61
N TRP A 94 -2.94 -18.19 10.11
CA TRP A 94 -2.78 -19.62 9.82
C TRP A 94 -2.80 -20.48 11.09
N ALA A 95 -2.11 -20.07 12.15
CA ALA A 95 -2.06 -20.79 13.43
C ALA A 95 -3.43 -20.79 14.14
N SER A 96 -4.20 -19.72 14.01
CA SER A 96 -5.49 -19.53 14.69
C SER A 96 -6.71 -19.99 13.91
N ARG A 97 -6.52 -20.67 12.76
CA ARG A 97 -7.60 -21.19 11.90
C ARG A 97 -8.66 -22.04 12.61
N GLY A 98 -8.33 -22.61 13.78
CA GLY A 98 -9.26 -23.37 14.62
C GLY A 98 -10.29 -22.54 15.40
N LEU A 99 -10.10 -21.21 15.51
CA LEU A 99 -10.99 -20.31 16.25
C LEU A 99 -12.19 -19.81 15.43
N GLY A 100 -12.38 -20.35 14.22
CA GLY A 100 -13.34 -19.85 13.24
C GLY A 100 -12.87 -18.56 12.57
N LEU A 101 -13.61 -18.13 11.55
CA LEU A 101 -13.22 -16.99 10.69
C LEU A 101 -13.08 -15.68 11.49
N VAL A 102 -14.07 -15.38 12.34
CA VAL A 102 -14.09 -14.12 13.10
C VAL A 102 -12.98 -14.10 14.16
N GLY A 103 -12.84 -15.19 14.93
CA GLY A 103 -11.83 -15.28 15.99
C GLY A 103 -10.40 -15.21 15.45
N SER A 104 -10.11 -15.95 14.39
CA SER A 104 -8.79 -15.91 13.72
C SER A 104 -8.48 -14.54 13.12
N SER A 105 -9.46 -13.88 12.51
CA SER A 105 -9.30 -12.54 11.92
C SER A 105 -9.00 -11.48 12.99
N LEU A 106 -9.77 -11.47 14.09
CA LEU A 106 -9.55 -10.52 15.19
C LEU A 106 -8.17 -10.70 15.82
N LEU A 107 -7.76 -11.96 16.04
CA LEU A 107 -6.44 -12.26 16.59
C LEU A 107 -5.30 -11.83 15.65
N ALA A 108 -5.44 -12.10 14.35
CA ALA A 108 -4.46 -11.68 13.36
C ALA A 108 -4.35 -10.15 13.29
N CYS A 109 -5.48 -9.43 13.30
CA CYS A 109 -5.50 -7.96 13.36
C CYS A 109 -4.80 -7.41 14.61
N ALA A 110 -5.08 -7.99 15.79
CA ALA A 110 -4.41 -7.61 17.03
C ALA A 110 -2.89 -7.86 16.96
N ALA A 111 -2.48 -9.00 16.41
CA ALA A 111 -1.08 -9.34 16.21
C ALA A 111 -0.37 -8.39 15.22
N PHE A 112 -1.03 -8.00 14.13
CA PHE A 112 -0.51 -7.00 13.20
C PHE A 112 -0.33 -5.65 13.88
N GLY A 113 -1.35 -5.17 14.62
CA GLY A 113 -1.27 -3.94 15.39
C GLY A 113 -0.06 -3.95 16.34
N GLY A 114 0.06 -4.99 17.16
CA GLY A 114 1.20 -5.17 18.06
C GLY A 114 2.55 -5.24 17.32
N ALA A 115 2.63 -5.96 16.20
CA ALA A 115 3.83 -6.07 15.39
C ALA A 115 4.26 -4.73 14.79
N THR A 116 3.34 -3.90 14.31
CA THR A 116 3.68 -2.57 13.76
C THR A 116 4.27 -1.64 14.82
N VAL A 117 3.77 -1.72 16.06
CA VAL A 117 4.32 -0.96 17.19
C VAL A 117 5.70 -1.51 17.58
N ALA A 118 5.84 -2.82 17.72
CA ALA A 118 7.08 -3.48 18.13
C ALA A 118 8.22 -3.30 17.12
N LEU A 119 7.92 -3.38 15.82
CA LEU A 119 8.88 -3.17 14.73
C LEU A 119 9.18 -1.69 14.51
N GLY A 120 8.49 -0.79 15.21
CA GLY A 120 8.64 0.64 15.05
C GLY A 120 8.37 1.10 13.62
N VAL A 121 7.30 0.59 13.02
CA VAL A 121 6.82 1.02 11.70
C VAL A 121 6.46 2.50 11.71
N TRP A 122 5.96 2.98 12.86
CA TRP A 122 5.42 4.32 13.04
C TRP A 122 6.55 5.31 13.33
N ASP A 123 6.52 6.44 12.64
CA ASP A 123 7.42 7.56 12.87
C ASP A 123 7.14 8.24 14.21
N PRO A 124 8.12 8.94 14.83
CA PRO A 124 7.93 9.62 16.11
C PRO A 124 6.73 10.58 16.10
N LYS A 125 6.58 11.36 15.01
CA LYS A 125 5.45 12.28 14.81
C LYS A 125 4.09 11.55 14.82
N GLU A 126 4.02 10.39 14.16
CA GLU A 126 2.80 9.59 14.08
C GLU A 126 2.43 9.01 15.45
N ARG A 127 3.42 8.61 16.25
CA ARG A 127 3.21 8.12 17.62
C ARG A 127 2.73 9.21 18.54
N ASP A 128 3.26 10.42 18.41
CA ASP A 128 2.84 11.57 19.22
C ASP A 128 1.40 11.99 18.86
N LEU A 129 1.05 11.95 17.57
CA LEU A 129 -0.34 12.16 17.12
C LEU A 129 -1.29 11.07 17.65
N ALA A 130 -0.89 9.80 17.59
CA ALA A 130 -1.70 8.71 18.13
C ALA A 130 -1.89 8.86 19.65
N ARG A 131 -0.84 9.28 20.36
CA ARG A 131 -0.89 9.56 21.80
C ARG A 131 -1.82 10.72 22.12
N SER A 132 -1.78 11.82 21.35
CA SER A 132 -2.66 12.98 21.57
C SER A 132 -4.14 12.63 21.35
N LEU A 133 -4.44 11.86 20.31
CA LEU A 133 -5.79 11.36 20.03
C LEU A 133 -6.31 10.43 21.14
N LEU A 134 -5.48 9.52 21.64
CA LEU A 134 -5.84 8.64 22.77
C LEU A 134 -6.05 9.40 24.07
N GLN A 135 -5.38 10.54 24.25
CA GLN A 135 -5.54 11.42 25.40
C GLN A 135 -6.72 12.39 25.24
N GLY A 136 -7.43 12.37 24.10
CA GLY A 136 -8.55 13.27 23.83
C GLY A 136 -8.13 14.73 23.65
N VAL A 137 -6.85 14.99 23.43
CA VAL A 137 -6.31 16.34 23.19
C VAL A 137 -6.46 16.63 21.71
N ALA A 138 -7.20 17.69 21.36
CA ALA A 138 -7.31 18.14 19.97
C ALA A 138 -5.91 18.42 19.42
N ALA A 139 -5.56 17.78 18.30
CA ALA A 139 -4.28 17.99 17.65
C ALA A 139 -4.13 19.48 17.28
N ASP A 140 -3.06 20.12 17.75
CA ASP A 140 -2.78 21.52 17.42
C ASP A 140 -2.38 21.61 15.93
N PRO A 141 -3.14 22.32 15.08
CA PRO A 141 -2.88 22.38 13.64
C PRO A 141 -1.47 22.91 13.28
N GLY A 142 -0.79 23.61 14.21
CA GLY A 142 0.59 24.05 14.02
C GLY A 142 1.65 22.94 14.05
N GLN A 143 1.34 21.72 14.51
CA GLN A 143 2.27 20.58 14.56
C GLN A 143 2.24 19.69 13.31
N LEU A 144 1.33 19.96 12.37
CA LEU A 144 1.09 19.18 11.15
C LEU A 144 1.79 19.75 9.90
N ALA A 145 2.43 20.92 10.02
CA ALA A 145 3.27 21.53 8.99
C ALA A 145 4.75 21.12 9.16
#